data_AF-A0AAN6M2I4-F1
#
_entry.id   AF-A0AAN6M2I4-F1
#
_cell.length_a   1.000
_cell.length_b   1.000
_cell.length_c   1.000
_cell.angle_alpha   90.00
_cell.angle_beta   90.00
_cell.angle_gamma   90.00
#
_symmetry.space_group_name_H-M   'P 1'
#
loop_
_entity.id
_entity.type
_entity.pdbx_description
1 polymer ?
#
loop_
_entity_poly.entity_id
_entity_poly.type
_entity_poly.pdbx_seq_one_letter_code
_entity_poly.pdbx_strand_id
1 'polypeptide(L)'
;MTEGLSKKEAARRQFPEELVRAGKDLFEAQECIRAASSRILELQVEYYNKRFEDPEVFKRIEFEIAETRASQGDLNDDAVEKRKPFLKAAISHARDYCQDLSTAITQALPREIRDMIYTYLCQKVPRLSIQPSDAQDRVLDEITHQATYTQRLETPLPYLFSPYYLCKPFLTELAPILYANATFHLWDANDIENFLNQDFLGVDCAPKDHVRALSLVIFTDHYGARCSSKRDITRKLSHLRHLFDLRHKQNFRLDLHLCISHHNHRPVVARFHQILLPYLYEFQTAGFTLRFPLKKLHYGKDFRSDRSEMNQLQAGRSKDPATWVVDGEELRAWEESEVIRMAFMKSARCRERTYYSEDYYYSEDEDTERGSGEELPDGFVDGEVGSEEEDY
;
A
#
# COMPACT_ATOMS: atom_id res chain seq x y z
N MET A 1 -60.72 6.87 -13.66
CA MET A 1 -59.25 6.80 -13.48
C MET A 1 -58.86 5.92 -12.27
N THR A 2 -59.48 4.75 -12.09
CA THR A 2 -59.25 3.87 -10.92
C THR A 2 -59.03 2.39 -11.27
N GLU A 3 -58.96 2.03 -12.55
CA GLU A 3 -58.73 0.63 -12.98
C GLU A 3 -57.25 0.28 -13.26
N GLY A 4 -56.33 1.23 -13.09
CA GLY A 4 -54.91 1.04 -13.44
C GLY A 4 -54.02 0.43 -12.35
N LEU A 5 -54.49 0.36 -11.09
CA LEU A 5 -53.66 -0.06 -9.95
C LEU A 5 -53.73 -1.57 -9.66
N SER A 6 -54.82 -2.24 -10.04
CA SER A 6 -55.03 -3.67 -9.73
C SER A 6 -54.06 -4.62 -10.46
N LYS A 7 -53.62 -4.28 -11.69
CA LYS A 7 -52.69 -5.15 -12.46
C LYS A 7 -51.23 -5.06 -11.98
N LYS A 8 -50.81 -3.92 -11.42
CA LYS A 8 -49.44 -3.75 -10.87
C LYS A 8 -49.25 -4.47 -9.52
N GLU A 9 -50.30 -4.62 -8.74
CA GLU A 9 -50.26 -5.39 -7.48
C GLU A 9 -50.35 -6.90 -7.72
N ALA A 10 -51.03 -7.35 -8.77
CA ALA A 10 -51.04 -8.76 -9.17
C ALA A 10 -49.66 -9.24 -9.67
N ALA A 11 -48.93 -8.41 -10.41
CA ALA A 11 -47.58 -8.73 -10.91
C ALA A 11 -46.50 -8.76 -9.80
N ARG A 12 -46.76 -8.17 -8.63
CA ARG A 12 -45.86 -8.24 -7.46
C ARG A 12 -46.06 -9.48 -6.59
N ARG A 13 -47.10 -10.28 -6.82
CA ARG A 13 -47.44 -11.47 -6.00
C ARG A 13 -47.01 -12.81 -6.60
N GLN A 14 -46.41 -12.83 -7.79
CA GLN A 14 -45.77 -14.01 -8.36
C GLN A 14 -44.25 -13.77 -8.42
N PHE A 15 -43.61 -13.72 -7.26
CA PHE A 15 -42.21 -14.13 -7.24
C PHE A 15 -42.20 -15.62 -7.60
N PRO A 16 -41.43 -16.05 -8.62
CA PRO A 16 -41.36 -17.46 -8.99
C PRO A 16 -41.00 -18.26 -7.74
N GLU A 17 -41.77 -19.27 -7.39
CA GLU A 17 -41.49 -20.12 -6.23
C GLU A 17 -40.07 -20.68 -6.27
N GLU A 18 -39.50 -20.83 -7.47
CA GLU A 18 -38.11 -21.19 -7.74
C GLU A 18 -37.09 -20.17 -7.19
N LEU A 19 -37.39 -18.87 -7.24
CA LEU A 19 -36.53 -17.80 -6.72
C LEU A 19 -36.55 -17.75 -5.18
N VAL A 20 -37.71 -18.03 -4.58
CA VAL A 20 -37.86 -18.17 -3.12
C VAL A 20 -37.13 -19.43 -2.64
N ARG A 21 -37.22 -20.53 -3.40
CA ARG A 21 -36.50 -21.77 -3.10
C ARG A 21 -34.99 -21.59 -3.22
N ALA A 22 -34.51 -20.98 -4.31
CA ALA A 22 -33.09 -20.66 -4.48
C ALA A 22 -32.55 -19.74 -3.37
N GLY A 23 -33.34 -18.76 -2.92
CA GLY A 23 -32.96 -17.91 -1.79
C GLY A 23 -32.87 -18.67 -0.46
N LYS A 24 -33.76 -19.65 -0.25
CA LYS A 24 -33.72 -20.52 0.93
C LYS A 24 -32.53 -21.47 0.89
N ASP A 25 -32.25 -22.07 -0.26
CA ASP A 25 -31.09 -22.94 -0.46
C ASP A 25 -29.76 -22.18 -0.30
N LEU A 26 -29.71 -20.91 -0.76
CA LEU A 26 -28.55 -20.03 -0.56
C LEU A 26 -28.36 -19.67 0.92
N PHE A 27 -29.44 -19.40 1.65
CA PHE A 27 -29.38 -19.12 3.09
C PHE A 27 -28.94 -20.35 3.90
N GLU A 28 -29.47 -21.53 3.56
CA GLU A 28 -29.04 -22.80 4.16
C GLU A 28 -27.57 -23.09 3.83
N ALA A 29 -27.12 -22.84 2.61
CA ALA A 29 -25.71 -22.92 2.23
C ALA A 29 -24.83 -21.93 3.02
N GLN A 30 -25.28 -20.69 3.23
CA GLN A 30 -24.57 -19.70 4.04
C GLN A 30 -24.45 -20.13 5.51
N GLU A 31 -25.52 -20.65 6.11
CA GLU A 31 -25.45 -21.20 7.48
C GLU A 31 -24.58 -22.45 7.55
N CYS A 32 -24.60 -23.32 6.52
CA CYS A 32 -23.69 -24.46 6.43
C CYS A 32 -22.23 -24.02 6.28
N ILE A 33 -21.92 -22.98 5.49
CA ILE A 33 -20.56 -22.42 5.35
C ILE A 33 -20.12 -21.77 6.65
N ARG A 34 -21.02 -21.05 7.34
CA ARG A 34 -20.74 -20.45 8.65
C ARG A 34 -20.47 -21.53 9.69
N ALA A 35 -21.31 -22.56 9.73
CA ALA A 35 -21.15 -23.71 10.60
C ALA A 35 -19.88 -24.50 10.27
N ALA A 36 -19.55 -24.70 8.99
CA ALA A 36 -18.33 -25.37 8.55
C ALA A 36 -17.09 -24.54 8.87
N SER A 37 -17.14 -23.22 8.68
CA SER A 37 -16.03 -22.31 9.02
C SER A 37 -15.81 -22.24 10.53
N SER A 38 -16.89 -22.14 11.32
CA SER A 38 -16.84 -22.26 12.78
C SER A 38 -16.33 -23.63 13.20
N ARG A 39 -16.76 -24.71 12.53
CA ARG A 39 -16.31 -26.07 12.84
C ARG A 39 -14.85 -26.30 12.43
N ILE A 40 -14.37 -25.71 11.35
CA ILE A 40 -12.95 -25.72 10.97
C ILE A 40 -12.14 -24.94 11.99
N LEU A 41 -12.61 -23.79 12.47
CA LEU A 41 -11.99 -23.04 13.55
C LEU A 41 -11.99 -23.83 14.87
N GLU A 42 -13.10 -24.46 15.22
CA GLU A 42 -13.21 -25.34 16.39
C GLU A 42 -12.33 -26.57 16.26
N LEU A 43 -12.26 -27.20 15.09
CA LEU A 43 -11.40 -28.35 14.83
C LEU A 43 -9.94 -27.94 14.76
N GLN A 44 -9.61 -26.73 14.29
CA GLN A 44 -8.28 -26.17 14.43
C GLN A 44 -7.98 -25.97 15.91
N VAL A 45 -8.85 -25.31 16.67
CA VAL A 45 -8.69 -25.12 18.13
C VAL A 45 -8.63 -26.45 18.87
N GLU A 46 -9.45 -27.45 18.51
CA GLU A 46 -9.48 -28.79 19.11
C GLU A 46 -8.26 -29.61 18.69
N TYR A 47 -7.80 -29.51 17.45
CA TYR A 47 -6.55 -30.11 16.97
C TYR A 47 -5.34 -29.46 17.65
N TYR A 48 -5.36 -28.15 17.81
CA TYR A 48 -4.36 -27.40 18.59
C TYR A 48 -4.43 -27.79 20.07
N ASN A 49 -5.60 -27.92 20.68
CA ASN A 49 -5.78 -28.28 22.10
C ASN A 49 -5.55 -29.78 22.40
N LYS A 50 -5.82 -30.69 21.45
CA LYS A 50 -5.52 -32.13 21.56
C LYS A 50 -4.05 -32.45 21.31
N ARG A 51 -3.37 -31.65 20.48
CA ARG A 51 -1.96 -31.86 20.14
C ARG A 51 -1.01 -31.02 20.99
N PHE A 52 -1.52 -29.95 21.60
CA PHE A 52 -0.88 -29.15 22.63
C PHE A 52 -1.86 -29.09 23.80
N GLU A 53 -1.71 -30.01 24.76
CA GLU A 53 -2.65 -30.24 25.87
C GLU A 53 -2.86 -29.05 26.83
N ASP A 54 -2.28 -27.89 26.57
CA ASP A 54 -2.44 -26.72 27.43
C ASP A 54 -2.30 -25.40 26.64
N PRO A 55 -3.35 -24.58 26.52
CA PRO A 55 -3.28 -23.23 25.97
C PRO A 55 -2.32 -22.31 26.74
N GLU A 56 -2.01 -22.62 28.01
CA GLU A 56 -0.96 -21.97 28.78
C GLU A 56 0.44 -22.32 28.25
N VAL A 57 0.63 -23.36 27.43
CA VAL A 57 1.93 -23.68 26.80
C VAL A 57 2.25 -22.72 25.67
N PHE A 58 1.28 -22.25 24.88
CA PHE A 58 1.56 -21.26 23.84
C PHE A 58 1.83 -19.87 24.45
N LYS A 59 1.05 -19.51 25.47
CA LYS A 59 1.33 -18.32 26.30
C LYS A 59 2.64 -18.45 27.05
N ARG A 60 3.01 -19.64 27.56
CA ARG A 60 4.34 -19.91 28.12
C ARG A 60 5.43 -19.89 27.07
N ILE A 61 5.20 -20.31 25.83
CA ILE A 61 6.21 -20.26 24.78
C ILE A 61 6.42 -18.81 24.33
N GLU A 62 5.36 -18.01 24.15
CA GLU A 62 5.49 -16.58 23.84
C GLU A 62 6.04 -15.78 25.03
N PHE A 63 5.61 -16.11 26.26
CA PHE A 63 6.13 -15.51 27.50
C PHE A 63 7.56 -15.95 27.78
N GLU A 64 7.94 -17.22 27.62
CA GLU A 64 9.33 -17.70 27.71
C GLU A 64 10.16 -17.09 26.59
N ILE A 65 9.68 -16.95 25.35
CA ILE A 65 10.43 -16.29 24.27
C ILE A 65 10.66 -14.81 24.60
N ALA A 66 9.67 -14.13 25.19
CA ALA A 66 9.78 -12.74 25.64
C ALA A 66 10.69 -12.59 26.87
N GLU A 67 10.59 -13.50 27.83
CA GLU A 67 11.36 -13.55 29.09
C GLU A 67 12.81 -13.99 28.83
N THR A 68 13.05 -14.90 27.89
CA THR A 68 14.38 -15.30 27.41
C THR A 68 15.04 -14.16 26.63
N ARG A 69 14.29 -13.41 25.81
CA ARG A 69 14.80 -12.18 25.15
C ARG A 69 15.10 -11.05 26.14
N ALA A 70 14.35 -10.95 27.23
CA ALA A 70 14.56 -9.95 28.28
C ALA A 70 15.68 -10.32 29.27
N SER A 71 16.02 -11.62 29.39
CA SER A 71 16.99 -12.14 30.37
C SER A 71 18.31 -12.62 29.76
N GLN A 72 18.51 -12.50 28.45
CA GLN A 72 19.72 -13.00 27.77
C GLN A 72 20.91 -12.03 27.87
N GLY A 73 21.59 -12.10 29.01
CA GLY A 73 23.05 -12.14 29.03
C GLY A 73 23.51 -13.60 29.02
N ASP A 74 24.04 -14.06 27.88
CA ASP A 74 24.93 -15.22 27.71
C ASP A 74 24.52 -16.65 28.11
N LEU A 75 23.27 -16.93 28.47
CA LEU A 75 22.83 -18.31 28.74
C LEU A 75 21.56 -18.64 27.96
N ASN A 76 21.67 -19.28 26.79
CA ASN A 76 21.03 -20.58 26.43
C ASN A 76 21.12 -20.96 24.92
N ASP A 77 22.26 -20.77 24.26
CA ASP A 77 22.42 -21.14 22.83
C ASP A 77 22.10 -22.63 22.56
N ASP A 78 22.43 -23.51 23.50
CA ASP A 78 22.13 -24.94 23.44
C ASP A 78 20.62 -25.26 23.41
N ALA A 79 19.79 -24.52 24.15
CA ALA A 79 18.34 -24.72 24.13
C ALA A 79 17.71 -24.19 22.83
N VAL A 80 18.24 -23.09 22.30
CA VAL A 80 17.82 -22.54 21.00
C VAL A 80 18.16 -23.55 19.90
N GLU A 81 19.38 -24.08 19.87
CA GLU A 81 19.80 -25.11 18.92
C GLU A 81 18.94 -26.37 19.00
N LYS A 82 18.61 -26.85 20.22
CA LYS A 82 17.74 -28.02 20.41
C LYS A 82 16.29 -27.77 19.97
N ARG A 83 15.80 -26.53 20.00
CA ARG A 83 14.43 -26.15 19.56
C ARG A 83 14.33 -25.99 18.03
N LYS A 84 15.42 -25.69 17.32
CA LYS A 84 15.41 -25.48 15.86
C LYS A 84 14.85 -26.68 15.06
N PRO A 85 15.23 -27.95 15.33
CA PRO A 85 14.67 -29.11 14.61
C PRO A 85 13.17 -29.26 14.81
N PHE A 86 12.67 -29.05 16.04
CA PHE A 86 11.25 -29.13 16.36
C PHE A 86 10.46 -28.05 15.62
N LEU A 87 10.94 -26.80 15.67
CA LEU A 87 10.30 -25.69 14.96
C LEU A 87 10.29 -25.94 13.45
N LYS A 88 11.40 -26.44 12.88
CA LYS A 88 11.49 -26.81 11.47
C LYS A 88 10.47 -27.89 11.09
N ALA A 89 10.33 -28.94 11.92
CA ALA A 89 9.36 -30.00 11.71
C ALA A 89 7.91 -29.49 11.80
N ALA A 90 7.61 -28.63 12.79
CA ALA A 90 6.30 -28.02 12.95
C ALA A 90 5.94 -27.11 11.77
N ILE A 91 6.87 -26.29 11.29
CA ILE A 91 6.69 -25.44 10.10
C ILE A 91 6.47 -26.32 8.86
N SER A 92 7.24 -27.38 8.68
CA SER A 92 7.06 -28.32 7.56
C SER A 92 5.67 -28.93 7.58
N HIS A 93 5.25 -29.51 8.71
CA HIS A 93 3.92 -30.10 8.85
C HIS A 93 2.80 -29.08 8.61
N ALA A 94 2.95 -27.85 9.09
CA ALA A 94 1.96 -26.79 8.87
C ALA A 94 1.86 -26.41 7.37
N ARG A 95 2.99 -26.38 6.64
CA ARG A 95 3.00 -26.16 5.20
C ARG A 95 2.29 -27.27 4.45
N ASP A 96 2.66 -28.51 4.73
CA ASP A 96 2.09 -29.70 4.06
C ASP A 96 0.56 -29.73 4.28
N TYR A 97 0.12 -29.54 5.53
CA TYR A 97 -1.31 -29.49 5.86
C TYR A 97 -2.07 -28.38 5.13
N CYS A 98 -1.52 -27.16 5.09
CA CYS A 98 -2.17 -26.04 4.41
C CYS A 98 -2.20 -26.23 2.88
N GLN A 99 -1.18 -26.86 2.30
CA GLN A 99 -1.14 -27.20 0.88
C GLN A 99 -2.19 -28.25 0.53
N ASP A 100 -2.31 -29.30 1.35
CA ASP A 100 -3.34 -30.33 1.17
C ASP A 100 -4.75 -29.74 1.30
N LEU A 101 -4.98 -28.90 2.32
CA LEU A 101 -6.27 -28.24 2.53
C LEU A 101 -6.64 -27.30 1.39
N SER A 102 -5.72 -26.44 0.95
CA SER A 102 -5.96 -25.52 -0.17
C SER A 102 -6.21 -26.25 -1.48
N THR A 103 -5.53 -27.37 -1.70
CA THR A 103 -5.77 -28.27 -2.84
C THR A 103 -7.16 -28.89 -2.76
N ALA A 104 -7.55 -29.45 -1.61
CA ALA A 104 -8.86 -30.02 -1.39
C ALA A 104 -9.99 -28.99 -1.59
N ILE A 105 -9.82 -27.76 -1.09
CA ILE A 105 -10.78 -26.67 -1.30
C ILE A 105 -10.95 -26.39 -2.80
N THR A 106 -9.84 -26.25 -3.52
CA THR A 106 -9.86 -25.90 -4.95
C THR A 106 -10.49 -27.02 -5.80
N GLN A 107 -10.28 -28.27 -5.44
CA GLN A 107 -10.79 -29.43 -6.17
C GLN A 107 -12.25 -29.79 -5.82
N ALA A 108 -12.66 -29.63 -4.56
CA ALA A 108 -13.94 -30.14 -4.08
C ALA A 108 -15.06 -29.09 -4.09
N LEU A 109 -14.74 -27.81 -3.83
CA LEU A 109 -15.76 -26.76 -3.70
C LEU A 109 -16.06 -26.09 -5.04
N PRO A 110 -17.31 -25.73 -5.34
CA PRO A 110 -17.64 -24.87 -6.48
C PRO A 110 -16.99 -23.48 -6.37
N ARG A 111 -16.78 -22.81 -7.52
CA ARG A 111 -16.07 -21.53 -7.59
C ARG A 111 -16.70 -20.45 -6.69
N GLU A 112 -18.03 -20.40 -6.65
CA GLU A 112 -18.80 -19.41 -5.89
C GLU A 112 -18.54 -19.54 -4.38
N ILE A 113 -18.44 -20.76 -3.88
CA ILE A 113 -18.14 -21.04 -2.47
C ILE A 113 -16.69 -20.65 -2.16
N ARG A 114 -15.76 -20.92 -3.08
CA ARG A 114 -14.36 -20.51 -2.93
C ARG A 114 -14.24 -18.98 -2.91
N ASP A 115 -14.92 -18.26 -3.79
CA ASP A 115 -14.94 -16.80 -3.80
C ASP A 115 -15.47 -16.21 -2.48
N MET A 116 -16.46 -16.84 -1.83
CA MET A 116 -16.91 -16.45 -0.50
C MET A 116 -15.82 -16.63 0.57
N ILE A 117 -15.10 -17.76 0.54
CA ILE A 117 -13.97 -18.02 1.44
C ILE A 117 -12.86 -16.99 1.21
N TYR A 118 -12.46 -16.77 -0.04
CA TYR A 118 -11.44 -15.79 -0.41
C TYR A 118 -11.82 -14.38 0.05
N THR A 119 -13.07 -13.98 -0.17
CA THR A 119 -13.58 -12.69 0.28
C THR A 119 -13.47 -12.56 1.80
N TYR A 120 -13.87 -13.60 2.55
CA TYR A 120 -13.75 -13.59 4.01
C TYR A 120 -12.29 -13.52 4.49
N LEU A 121 -11.37 -14.22 3.84
CA LEU A 121 -9.93 -14.15 4.16
C LEU A 121 -9.37 -12.75 3.91
N CYS A 122 -9.71 -12.14 2.77
CA CYS A 122 -9.26 -10.81 2.39
C CYS A 122 -9.87 -9.68 3.24
N GLN A 123 -11.09 -9.86 3.79
CA GLN A 123 -11.69 -8.87 4.70
C GLN A 123 -10.85 -8.60 5.95
N LYS A 124 -10.03 -9.58 6.38
CA LYS A 124 -9.12 -9.44 7.51
C LYS A 124 -7.84 -8.67 7.17
N VAL A 125 -7.59 -8.41 5.89
CA VAL A 125 -6.43 -7.65 5.38
C VAL A 125 -6.94 -6.36 4.75
N PRO A 126 -7.42 -5.40 5.56
CA PRO A 126 -8.06 -4.20 5.02
C PRO A 126 -7.08 -3.29 4.28
N ARG A 127 -5.80 -3.30 4.69
CA ARG A 127 -4.80 -2.33 4.28
C ARG A 127 -3.41 -2.97 4.23
N LEU A 128 -2.68 -2.70 3.16
CA LEU A 128 -1.30 -3.15 2.98
C LEU A 128 -0.44 -1.93 2.70
N SER A 129 0.50 -1.65 3.59
CA SER A 129 1.37 -0.48 3.50
C SER A 129 2.73 -0.88 2.95
N ILE A 130 3.22 -0.14 1.96
CA ILE A 130 4.44 -0.46 1.22
C ILE A 130 5.47 0.64 1.45
N GLN A 131 6.55 0.30 2.14
CA GLN A 131 7.66 1.21 2.39
C GLN A 131 8.28 1.72 1.09
N PRO A 132 8.77 2.98 1.06
CA PRO A 132 9.40 3.55 -0.12
C PRO A 132 10.69 2.79 -0.50
N SER A 133 10.99 2.74 -1.80
CA SER A 133 12.17 2.02 -2.32
C SER A 133 13.48 2.52 -1.67
N ASP A 134 13.64 3.84 -1.62
CA ASP A 134 14.84 4.53 -1.13
C ASP A 134 15.15 4.30 0.38
N ALA A 135 14.21 3.73 1.14
CA ALA A 135 14.43 3.43 2.55
C ALA A 135 15.31 2.20 2.77
N GLN A 136 15.36 1.26 1.81
CA GLN A 136 16.15 0.02 1.92
C GLN A 136 17.59 0.21 1.46
N ASP A 137 17.81 1.06 0.45
CA ASP A 137 19.14 1.31 -0.14
C ASP A 137 20.15 1.95 0.85
N ARG A 138 19.68 2.46 1.99
CA ARG A 138 20.57 3.05 3.02
C ARG A 138 21.08 2.06 4.06
N VAL A 139 20.59 0.82 4.08
CA VAL A 139 20.84 -0.12 5.20
C VAL A 139 21.36 -1.49 4.75
N LEU A 140 21.15 -1.90 3.49
CA LEU A 140 21.68 -3.18 3.01
C LEU A 140 22.73 -3.01 1.91
N ASP A 141 23.92 -3.51 2.23
CA ASP A 141 25.12 -3.62 1.40
C ASP A 141 24.87 -4.08 -0.04
N GLU A 142 25.68 -3.53 -0.95
CA GLU A 142 25.68 -3.62 -2.42
C GLU A 142 25.75 -5.03 -3.05
N ILE A 143 25.71 -6.12 -2.27
CA ILE A 143 26.14 -7.44 -2.77
C ILE A 143 25.01 -8.46 -2.91
N THR A 144 23.88 -8.31 -2.22
CA THR A 144 22.85 -9.35 -2.29
C THR A 144 21.43 -8.82 -2.12
N HIS A 145 20.68 -8.94 -3.22
CA HIS A 145 19.23 -8.92 -3.33
C HIS A 145 18.59 -7.57 -3.68
N GLN A 146 18.05 -7.51 -4.90
CA GLN A 146 16.77 -6.83 -5.12
C GLN A 146 15.80 -7.38 -4.07
N ALA A 147 15.60 -6.61 -3.00
CA ALA A 147 14.60 -6.94 -2.01
C ALA A 147 13.29 -7.16 -2.75
N THR A 148 12.77 -8.38 -2.71
CA THR A 148 11.46 -8.67 -3.29
C THR A 148 10.48 -7.69 -2.67
N TYR A 149 9.62 -7.04 -3.45
CA TYR A 149 8.78 -5.94 -2.97
C TYR A 149 7.83 -6.34 -1.83
N THR A 150 7.58 -7.64 -1.67
CA THR A 150 6.92 -8.23 -0.50
C THR A 150 7.67 -7.95 0.81
N GLN A 151 8.99 -7.80 0.79
CA GLN A 151 9.83 -7.41 1.93
C GLN A 151 9.65 -5.93 2.31
N ARG A 152 9.11 -5.10 1.41
CA ARG A 152 8.79 -3.69 1.68
C ARG A 152 7.42 -3.52 2.35
N LEU A 153 6.65 -4.60 2.51
CA LEU A 153 5.37 -4.52 3.21
C LEU A 153 5.63 -4.26 4.71
N GLU A 154 5.15 -3.12 5.22
CA GLU A 154 5.31 -2.76 6.64
C GLU A 154 4.61 -3.77 7.56
N THR A 155 3.47 -4.28 7.09
CA THR A 155 2.77 -5.39 7.74
C THR A 155 2.95 -6.60 6.85
N PRO A 156 3.63 -7.66 7.31
CA PRO A 156 3.78 -8.86 6.51
C PRO A 156 2.40 -9.41 6.19
N LEU A 157 2.24 -9.87 4.95
CA LEU A 157 1.03 -10.60 4.59
C LEU A 157 0.89 -11.79 5.55
N PRO A 158 -0.32 -12.06 6.06
CA PRO A 158 -0.56 -13.26 6.86
C PRO A 158 -0.03 -14.50 6.12
N TYR A 159 0.46 -15.50 6.85
CA TYR A 159 1.04 -16.72 6.25
C TYR A 159 0.10 -17.40 5.24
N LEU A 160 -1.21 -17.17 5.35
CA LEU A 160 -2.23 -17.60 4.39
C LEU A 160 -2.17 -16.91 3.01
N PHE A 161 -1.22 -16.03 2.73
CA PHE A 161 -0.95 -15.52 1.37
C PHE A 161 0.41 -15.96 0.86
N SER A 162 1.10 -16.86 1.56
CA SER A 162 2.43 -17.31 1.17
C SER A 162 2.36 -18.51 0.22
N PRO A 163 3.14 -18.52 -0.87
CA PRO A 163 3.27 -19.68 -1.76
C PRO A 163 3.88 -20.91 -1.09
N TYR A 164 4.48 -20.76 0.11
CA TYR A 164 4.97 -21.90 0.88
C TYR A 164 3.85 -22.69 1.57
N TYR A 165 2.70 -22.08 1.82
CA TYR A 165 1.60 -22.69 2.59
C TYR A 165 0.39 -23.05 1.73
N LEU A 166 0.19 -22.38 0.60
CA LEU A 166 -0.98 -22.61 -0.25
C LEU A 166 -0.56 -23.07 -1.64
N CYS A 167 -1.38 -23.93 -2.25
CA CYS A 167 -1.13 -24.38 -3.61
C CYS A 167 -1.34 -23.25 -4.63
N LYS A 168 -0.61 -23.30 -5.75
CA LYS A 168 -0.66 -22.27 -6.81
C LYS A 168 -2.09 -22.00 -7.30
N PRO A 169 -2.95 -23.00 -7.62
CA PRO A 169 -4.31 -22.75 -8.07
C PRO A 169 -5.14 -21.92 -7.09
N PHE A 170 -5.06 -22.23 -5.80
CA PHE A 170 -5.77 -21.48 -4.75
C PHE A 170 -5.29 -20.02 -4.70
N LEU A 171 -3.97 -19.80 -4.77
CA LEU A 171 -3.40 -18.45 -4.76
C LEU A 171 -3.76 -17.66 -6.03
N THR A 172 -3.78 -18.30 -7.19
CA THR A 172 -4.21 -17.68 -8.46
C THR A 172 -5.65 -17.17 -8.37
N GLU A 173 -6.55 -17.89 -7.70
CA GLU A 173 -7.93 -17.43 -7.48
C GLU A 173 -8.04 -16.37 -6.37
N LEU A 174 -7.23 -16.48 -5.32
CA LEU A 174 -7.22 -15.56 -4.18
C LEU A 174 -6.64 -14.18 -4.53
N ALA A 175 -5.58 -14.12 -5.36
CA ALA A 175 -4.84 -12.87 -5.62
C ALA A 175 -5.73 -11.75 -6.19
N PRO A 176 -6.57 -11.98 -7.22
CA PRO A 176 -7.51 -10.99 -7.73
C PRO A 176 -8.45 -10.44 -6.65
N ILE A 177 -8.92 -11.31 -5.74
CA ILE A 177 -9.86 -10.96 -4.68
C ILE A 177 -9.16 -10.16 -3.59
N LEU A 178 -7.90 -10.49 -3.29
CA LEU A 178 -7.06 -9.68 -2.41
C LEU A 178 -6.88 -8.27 -2.99
N TYR A 179 -6.45 -8.16 -4.25
CA TYR A 179 -6.20 -6.87 -4.88
C TYR A 179 -7.47 -6.02 -5.00
N ALA A 180 -8.62 -6.64 -5.27
CA ALA A 180 -9.89 -5.94 -5.36
C ALA A 180 -10.42 -5.43 -4.01
N ASN A 181 -10.12 -6.12 -2.90
CA ASN A 181 -10.66 -5.80 -1.58
C ASN A 181 -9.71 -4.99 -0.69
N ALA A 182 -8.40 -5.19 -0.81
CA ALA A 182 -7.41 -4.51 0.01
C ALA A 182 -7.22 -3.06 -0.46
N THR A 183 -6.95 -2.16 0.49
CA THR A 183 -6.46 -0.81 0.19
C THR A 183 -4.95 -0.80 0.27
N PHE A 184 -4.27 -0.56 -0.86
CA PHE A 184 -2.80 -0.47 -0.87
C PHE A 184 -2.38 0.95 -0.52
N HIS A 185 -1.46 1.08 0.42
CA HIS A 185 -0.92 2.35 0.84
C HIS A 185 0.51 2.52 0.36
N LEU A 186 0.70 3.44 -0.59
CA LEU A 186 1.99 3.79 -1.15
C LEU A 186 2.50 5.07 -0.50
N TRP A 187 3.72 5.01 -0.01
CA TRP A 187 4.38 6.12 0.64
C TRP A 187 5.07 7.08 -0.36
N ASP A 188 5.40 6.63 -1.57
CA ASP A 188 5.91 7.50 -2.63
C ASP A 188 5.19 7.25 -3.96
N ALA A 189 5.01 8.32 -4.75
CA ALA A 189 4.47 8.23 -6.10
C ALA A 189 5.43 7.49 -7.04
N ASN A 190 6.74 7.54 -6.78
CA ASN A 190 7.74 6.80 -7.55
C ASN A 190 7.48 5.28 -7.55
N ASP A 191 6.81 4.76 -6.53
CA ASP A 191 6.55 3.32 -6.39
C ASP A 191 5.34 2.83 -7.17
N ILE A 192 4.56 3.72 -7.79
CA ILE A 192 3.32 3.36 -8.49
C ILE A 192 3.59 2.40 -9.63
N GLU A 193 4.58 2.67 -10.48
CA GLU A 193 4.88 1.82 -11.64
C GLU A 193 5.30 0.41 -11.22
N ASN A 194 6.22 0.33 -10.24
CA ASN A 194 6.67 -0.93 -9.67
C ASN A 194 5.49 -1.68 -9.03
N PHE A 195 4.70 -1.00 -8.20
CA PHE A 195 3.51 -1.56 -7.56
C PHE A 195 2.58 -2.21 -8.58
N LEU A 196 2.21 -1.48 -9.63
CA LEU A 196 1.20 -1.90 -10.59
C LEU A 196 1.62 -3.10 -11.43
N ASN A 197 2.91 -3.27 -11.65
CA ASN A 197 3.47 -4.34 -12.49
C ASN A 197 4.03 -5.53 -11.69
N GLN A 198 4.00 -5.46 -10.36
CA GLN A 198 4.60 -6.49 -9.51
C GLN A 198 3.64 -7.62 -9.15
N ASP A 199 4.04 -8.85 -9.43
CA ASP A 199 3.38 -10.03 -8.90
C ASP A 199 3.85 -10.31 -7.46
N PHE A 200 2.99 -9.98 -6.49
CA PHE A 200 3.30 -10.19 -5.07
C PHE A 200 3.31 -11.65 -4.66
N LEU A 201 2.54 -12.50 -5.34
CA LEU A 201 2.27 -13.87 -4.89
C LEU A 201 2.97 -14.92 -5.79
N GLY A 202 3.58 -14.50 -6.89
CA GLY A 202 4.25 -15.40 -7.84
C GLY A 202 3.26 -16.28 -8.62
N VAL A 203 2.06 -15.76 -8.88
CA VAL A 203 0.96 -16.47 -9.54
C VAL A 203 0.50 -15.84 -10.85
N ASP A 204 1.37 -15.02 -11.44
CA ASP A 204 1.18 -14.35 -12.73
C ASP A 204 -0.02 -13.39 -12.70
N CYS A 205 -0.27 -12.75 -11.54
CA CYS A 205 -1.38 -11.85 -11.29
C CYS A 205 -0.87 -10.48 -10.84
N ALA A 206 -1.04 -9.46 -11.69
CA ALA A 206 -0.57 -8.11 -11.41
C ALA A 206 -1.67 -7.25 -10.75
N PRO A 207 -1.31 -6.36 -9.81
CA PRO A 207 -2.25 -5.45 -9.15
C PRO A 207 -3.02 -4.58 -10.12
N LYS A 208 -2.40 -4.09 -11.21
CA LYS A 208 -3.05 -3.22 -12.20
C LYS A 208 -4.37 -3.76 -12.74
N ASP A 209 -4.52 -5.07 -12.78
CA ASP A 209 -5.70 -5.72 -13.33
C ASP A 209 -6.87 -5.79 -12.34
N HIS A 210 -6.60 -5.69 -11.05
CA HIS A 210 -7.57 -6.02 -10.01
C HIS A 210 -7.72 -4.95 -8.92
N VAL A 211 -6.73 -4.07 -8.72
CA VAL A 211 -6.75 -3.06 -7.68
C VAL A 211 -7.95 -2.11 -7.83
N ARG A 212 -8.66 -1.88 -6.72
CA ARG A 212 -9.82 -0.97 -6.68
C ARG A 212 -9.66 0.19 -5.71
N ALA A 213 -8.73 0.11 -4.77
CA ALA A 213 -8.49 1.15 -3.79
C ALA A 213 -6.99 1.35 -3.58
N LEU A 214 -6.53 2.57 -3.84
CA LEU A 214 -5.16 3.00 -3.60
C LEU A 214 -5.16 4.22 -2.69
N SER A 215 -4.28 4.21 -1.70
CA SER A 215 -3.99 5.34 -0.82
C SER A 215 -2.57 5.77 -1.08
N LEU A 216 -2.38 6.95 -1.65
CA LEU A 216 -1.09 7.44 -2.08
C LEU A 216 -0.69 8.65 -1.25
N VAL A 217 0.53 8.62 -0.72
CA VAL A 217 1.16 9.76 -0.06
C VAL A 217 2.03 10.49 -1.05
N ILE A 218 1.84 11.80 -1.11
CA ILE A 218 2.65 12.70 -1.92
C ILE A 218 3.33 13.67 -0.98
N PHE A 219 4.64 13.49 -0.81
CA PHE A 219 5.48 14.41 -0.07
C PHE A 219 5.87 15.61 -0.95
N THR A 220 5.74 16.81 -0.42
CA THR A 220 6.20 18.05 -1.08
C THR A 220 7.73 18.20 -1.10
N ASP A 221 8.46 17.33 -0.40
CA ASP A 221 9.87 17.04 -0.61
C ASP A 221 10.08 15.56 -0.98
N HIS A 222 11.22 15.19 -1.54
CA HIS A 222 11.67 13.80 -1.54
C HIS A 222 12.19 13.45 -0.14
N TYR A 223 12.10 12.20 0.27
CA TYR A 223 12.61 11.64 1.53
C TYR A 223 14.06 12.08 1.87
N GLY A 224 14.20 13.30 2.42
CA GLY A 224 15.48 13.97 2.68
C GLY A 224 16.00 14.94 1.60
N ALA A 225 15.40 15.01 0.40
CA ALA A 225 15.82 15.94 -0.66
C ALA A 225 14.69 16.92 -1.04
N ARG A 226 14.95 18.22 -0.92
CA ARG A 226 13.93 19.26 -1.17
C ARG A 226 13.53 19.30 -2.65
N CYS A 227 12.22 19.22 -2.94
CA CYS A 227 11.69 19.58 -4.26
C CYS A 227 11.64 21.11 -4.39
N SER A 228 12.78 21.72 -4.72
CA SER A 228 12.92 23.18 -4.76
C SER A 228 12.44 23.79 -6.08
N SER A 229 12.53 23.05 -7.18
CA SER A 229 12.24 23.55 -8.52
C SER A 229 10.90 23.06 -9.10
N LYS A 230 10.38 23.79 -10.09
CA LYS A 230 9.22 23.34 -10.89
C LYS A 230 9.51 21.98 -11.55
N ARG A 231 10.75 21.77 -12.00
CA ARG A 231 11.18 20.55 -12.69
C ARG A 231 11.12 19.34 -11.75
N ASP A 232 11.58 19.50 -10.51
CA ASP A 232 11.55 18.42 -9.51
C ASP A 232 10.12 18.01 -9.17
N ILE A 233 9.26 19.00 -8.92
CA ILE A 233 7.85 18.75 -8.65
C ILE A 233 7.19 18.04 -9.84
N THR A 234 7.46 18.50 -11.07
CA THR A 234 6.88 17.90 -12.28
C THR A 234 7.36 16.46 -12.48
N ARG A 235 8.65 16.18 -12.23
CA ARG A 235 9.23 14.83 -12.28
C ARG A 235 8.61 13.92 -11.22
N LYS A 236 8.47 14.40 -9.97
CA LYS A 236 7.83 13.62 -8.90
C LYS A 236 6.37 13.29 -9.25
N LEU A 237 5.63 14.28 -9.76
CA LEU A 237 4.23 14.10 -10.13
C LEU A 237 4.05 13.33 -11.45
N SER A 238 5.06 13.19 -12.31
CA SER A 238 4.90 12.43 -13.56
C SER A 238 4.62 10.95 -13.32
N HIS A 239 5.01 10.39 -12.18
CA HIS A 239 4.68 9.01 -11.82
C HIS A 239 3.17 8.78 -11.60
N LEU A 240 2.40 9.85 -11.33
CA LEU A 240 0.95 9.77 -11.29
C LEU A 240 0.35 9.32 -12.64
N ARG A 241 1.07 9.48 -13.75
CA ARG A 241 0.60 9.06 -15.07
C ARG A 241 0.35 7.56 -15.17
N HIS A 242 1.10 6.75 -14.43
CA HIS A 242 0.89 5.29 -14.40
C HIS A 242 -0.47 4.91 -13.80
N LEU A 243 -1.10 5.78 -13.01
CA LEU A 243 -2.46 5.54 -12.51
C LEU A 243 -3.48 5.57 -13.65
N PHE A 244 -3.23 6.24 -14.78
CA PHE A 244 -4.15 6.22 -15.92
C PHE A 244 -4.30 4.85 -16.57
N ASP A 245 -3.38 3.91 -16.31
CA ASP A 245 -3.54 2.51 -16.72
C ASP A 245 -4.74 1.85 -16.02
N LEU A 246 -5.22 2.44 -14.92
CA LEU A 246 -6.38 1.99 -14.14
C LEU A 246 -7.70 2.65 -14.57
N ARG A 247 -7.69 3.57 -15.54
CA ARG A 247 -8.86 4.40 -15.92
C ARG A 247 -10.12 3.63 -16.31
N HIS A 248 -9.98 2.39 -16.77
CA HIS A 248 -11.12 1.58 -17.19
C HIS A 248 -11.75 0.79 -16.03
N LYS A 249 -11.18 0.89 -14.82
CA LYS A 249 -11.68 0.20 -13.64
C LYS A 249 -12.83 1.00 -13.02
N GLN A 250 -14.05 0.48 -13.19
CA GLN A 250 -15.22 1.03 -12.50
C GLN A 250 -14.96 1.12 -10.99
N ASN A 251 -15.42 2.23 -10.39
CA ASN A 251 -15.37 2.51 -8.95
C ASN A 251 -13.96 2.48 -8.35
N PHE A 252 -12.93 2.82 -9.13
CA PHE A 252 -11.59 2.95 -8.58
C PHE A 252 -11.52 4.13 -7.60
N ARG A 253 -11.06 3.87 -6.37
CA ARG A 253 -10.91 4.87 -5.31
C ARG A 253 -9.44 5.22 -5.14
N LEU A 254 -9.15 6.52 -5.17
CA LEU A 254 -7.82 7.07 -4.92
C LEU A 254 -7.86 8.02 -3.72
N ASP A 255 -7.30 7.58 -2.60
CA ASP A 255 -7.14 8.38 -1.39
C ASP A 255 -5.78 9.12 -1.47
N LEU A 256 -5.77 10.44 -1.71
CA LEU A 256 -4.55 11.24 -1.89
C LEU A 256 -4.19 11.99 -0.61
N HIS A 257 -3.05 11.66 -0.03
CA HIS A 257 -2.50 12.30 1.16
C HIS A 257 -1.37 13.25 0.77
N LEU A 258 -1.62 14.56 0.85
CA LEU A 258 -0.57 15.54 0.63
C LEU A 258 0.14 15.85 1.95
N CYS A 259 1.43 15.50 2.03
CA CYS A 259 2.28 15.79 3.17
C CYS A 259 3.12 17.03 2.88
N ILE A 260 3.01 18.06 3.73
CA ILE A 260 3.66 19.35 3.55
C ILE A 260 4.74 19.54 4.61
N SER A 261 6.01 19.69 4.23
CA SER A 261 7.08 19.98 5.19
C SER A 261 6.85 21.32 5.89
N HIS A 262 7.00 21.37 7.22
CA HIS A 262 6.91 22.60 8.02
C HIS A 262 7.90 23.68 7.56
N HIS A 263 9.04 23.26 6.99
CA HIS A 263 10.10 24.16 6.56
C HIS A 263 9.92 24.67 5.13
N ASN A 264 8.98 24.11 4.37
CA ASN A 264 8.77 24.54 3.00
C ASN A 264 8.02 25.87 2.96
N HIS A 265 8.67 26.86 2.33
CA HIS A 265 8.08 28.15 2.04
C HIS A 265 6.74 27.96 1.29
N ARG A 266 5.71 28.73 1.70
CA ARG A 266 4.38 28.78 1.06
C ARG A 266 4.42 28.74 -0.50
N PRO A 267 5.40 29.35 -1.21
CA PRO A 267 5.49 29.30 -2.67
C PRO A 267 5.72 27.92 -3.29
N VAL A 268 6.51 27.04 -2.65
CA VAL A 268 6.79 25.68 -3.18
C VAL A 268 5.53 24.83 -3.07
N VAL A 269 4.89 24.88 -1.90
CA VAL A 269 3.60 24.24 -1.66
C VAL A 269 2.57 24.73 -2.68
N ALA A 270 2.48 26.04 -2.89
CA ALA A 270 1.61 26.62 -3.92
C ALA A 270 1.86 25.97 -5.27
N ARG A 271 3.13 25.98 -5.70
CA ARG A 271 3.59 25.45 -7.00
C ARG A 271 3.24 23.97 -7.15
N PHE A 272 3.39 23.21 -6.06
CA PHE A 272 3.01 21.81 -5.99
C PHE A 272 1.52 21.62 -6.28
N HIS A 273 0.67 22.42 -5.64
CA HIS A 273 -0.78 22.37 -5.87
C HIS A 273 -1.13 22.72 -7.32
N GLN A 274 -0.50 23.75 -7.91
CA GLN A 274 -0.80 24.14 -9.31
C GLN A 274 -0.46 23.04 -10.31
N ILE A 275 0.59 22.26 -10.04
CA ILE A 275 1.03 21.18 -10.94
C ILE A 275 0.24 19.90 -10.67
N LEU A 276 -0.19 19.67 -9.43
CA LEU A 276 -1.02 18.52 -9.06
C LEU A 276 -2.46 18.66 -9.57
N LEU A 277 -3.04 19.86 -9.51
CA LEU A 277 -4.46 20.10 -9.82
C LEU A 277 -4.91 19.57 -11.20
N PRO A 278 -4.16 19.76 -12.31
CA PRO A 278 -4.51 19.15 -13.60
C PRO A 278 -4.65 17.62 -13.54
N TYR A 279 -3.75 16.92 -12.83
CA TYR A 279 -3.86 15.47 -12.66
C TYR A 279 -5.15 15.07 -11.92
N LEU A 280 -5.57 15.87 -10.93
CA LEU A 280 -6.80 15.59 -10.18
C LEU A 280 -8.03 15.69 -11.08
N TYR A 281 -8.12 16.73 -11.90
CA TYR A 281 -9.20 16.85 -12.88
C TYR A 281 -9.14 15.71 -13.90
N GLU A 282 -7.97 15.37 -14.42
CA GLU A 282 -7.81 14.24 -15.34
C GLU A 282 -8.25 12.91 -14.69
N PHE A 283 -7.89 12.64 -13.43
CA PHE A 283 -8.37 11.46 -12.71
C PHE A 283 -9.89 11.45 -12.54
N GLN A 284 -10.47 12.59 -12.18
CA GLN A 284 -11.93 12.70 -12.06
C GLN A 284 -12.62 12.42 -13.40
N THR A 285 -12.10 12.97 -14.51
CA THR A 285 -12.63 12.70 -15.87
C THR A 285 -12.44 11.25 -16.29
N ALA A 286 -11.39 10.58 -15.79
CA ALA A 286 -11.13 9.17 -15.99
C ALA A 286 -12.01 8.25 -15.10
N GLY A 287 -12.90 8.81 -14.28
CA GLY A 287 -13.86 8.05 -13.46
C GLY A 287 -13.34 7.65 -12.08
N PHE A 288 -12.24 8.23 -11.62
CA PHE A 288 -11.69 7.96 -10.29
C PHE A 288 -12.56 8.64 -9.22
N THR A 289 -12.81 7.94 -8.13
CA THR A 289 -13.33 8.54 -6.90
C THR A 289 -12.15 9.06 -6.08
N LEU A 290 -11.91 10.37 -6.17
CA LEU A 290 -10.84 11.03 -5.42
C LEU A 290 -11.27 11.31 -3.99
N ARG A 291 -10.37 11.11 -3.02
CA ARG A 291 -10.59 11.48 -1.63
C ARG A 291 -9.37 12.19 -1.08
N PHE A 292 -9.57 13.37 -0.49
CA PHE A 292 -8.51 14.10 0.19
C PHE A 292 -8.82 14.22 1.68
N PRO A 293 -7.85 14.00 2.58
CA PRO A 293 -8.08 14.24 3.99
C PRO A 293 -8.28 15.74 4.23
N LEU A 294 -9.33 16.11 4.97
CA LEU A 294 -9.57 17.52 5.37
C LEU A 294 -8.42 18.07 6.20
N LYS A 295 -7.85 17.23 7.07
CA LYS A 295 -6.66 17.58 7.86
C LYS A 295 -5.43 17.47 6.97
N LYS A 296 -4.87 18.61 6.58
CA LYS A 296 -3.55 18.67 5.93
C LYS A 296 -2.48 18.26 6.93
N LEU A 297 -1.58 17.38 6.50
CA LEU A 297 -0.47 16.93 7.31
C LEU A 297 0.72 17.86 7.11
N HIS A 298 1.25 18.32 8.23
CA HIS A 298 2.51 19.02 8.28
C HIS A 298 3.51 18.14 9.02
N TYR A 299 4.71 17.95 8.47
CA TYR A 299 5.76 17.17 9.13
C TYR A 299 7.01 17.99 9.42
N GLY A 300 7.64 17.67 10.54
CA GLY A 300 8.85 18.34 11.03
C GLY A 300 10.12 17.79 10.39
N LYS A 301 11.26 18.48 10.64
CA LYS A 301 12.60 18.03 10.22
C LYS A 301 12.95 16.62 10.70
N ASP A 302 12.37 16.19 11.83
CA ASP A 302 12.80 14.97 12.51
C ASP A 302 12.15 13.69 11.98
N PHE A 303 11.17 13.74 11.05
CA PHE A 303 10.48 12.64 10.34
C PHE A 303 9.88 11.48 11.20
N ARG A 304 10.39 11.22 12.40
CA ARG A 304 10.10 10.07 13.27
C ARG A 304 8.82 10.25 14.07
N SER A 305 8.48 11.48 14.45
CA SER A 305 7.24 11.80 15.17
C SER A 305 5.99 11.64 14.28
N ASP A 306 6.11 11.88 12.98
CA ASP A 306 4.96 11.95 12.06
C ASP A 306 4.51 10.62 11.47
N ARG A 307 5.38 9.58 11.48
CA ARG A 307 4.93 8.23 11.12
C ARG A 307 3.81 7.75 12.03
N SER A 308 3.80 8.13 13.31
CA SER A 308 2.73 7.74 14.23
C SER A 308 1.39 8.40 13.89
N GLU A 309 1.37 9.71 13.56
CA GLU A 309 0.15 10.40 13.12
C GLU A 309 -0.33 9.91 11.75
N MET A 310 0.60 9.67 10.84
CA MET A 310 0.27 9.06 9.55
C MET A 310 -0.26 7.64 9.73
N ASN A 311 0.35 6.82 10.59
CA ASN A 311 -0.14 5.49 10.92
C ASN A 311 -1.50 5.54 11.63
N GLN A 312 -1.80 6.57 12.41
CA GLN A 312 -3.13 6.81 12.99
C GLN A 312 -4.16 7.13 11.91
N LEU A 313 -3.80 7.92 10.89
CA LEU A 313 -4.67 8.14 9.72
C LEU A 313 -4.78 6.90 8.84
N GLN A 314 -3.74 6.06 8.79
CA GLN A 314 -3.79 4.76 8.12
C GLN A 314 -4.72 3.77 8.86
N ALA A 315 -4.64 3.75 10.19
CA ALA A 315 -5.45 2.94 11.10
C ALA A 315 -6.90 3.42 11.15
N GLY A 316 -7.13 4.71 10.87
CA GLY A 316 -8.42 5.27 10.58
C GLY A 316 -9.02 4.59 9.37
N ARG A 317 -9.75 3.49 9.58
CA ARG A 317 -10.84 3.02 8.70
C ARG A 317 -11.98 4.04 8.67
N SER A 318 -11.67 5.34 8.71
CA SER A 318 -12.65 6.41 8.64
C SER A 318 -13.26 6.36 7.25
N LYS A 319 -14.26 5.49 7.12
CA LYS A 319 -15.30 5.53 6.11
C LYS A 319 -16.17 6.76 6.30
N ASP A 320 -15.99 7.49 7.41
CA ASP A 320 -16.72 8.71 7.68
C ASP A 320 -16.46 9.70 6.55
N PRO A 321 -17.46 9.99 5.71
CA PRO A 321 -17.34 10.98 4.65
C PRO A 321 -16.96 12.34 5.24
N ALA A 322 -17.30 12.62 6.50
CA ALA A 322 -17.01 13.89 7.14
C ALA A 322 -15.51 14.16 7.35
N THR A 323 -14.62 13.17 7.17
CA THR A 323 -13.16 13.38 7.25
C THR A 323 -12.49 13.52 5.87
N TRP A 324 -13.26 13.36 4.79
CA TRP A 324 -12.73 13.32 3.43
C TRP A 324 -13.48 14.27 2.51
N VAL A 325 -12.73 14.96 1.69
CA VAL A 325 -13.20 15.77 0.58
C VAL A 325 -13.40 14.84 -0.61
N VAL A 326 -14.59 14.78 -1.19
CA VAL A 326 -14.96 13.74 -2.19
C VAL A 326 -15.44 14.31 -3.52
N ASP A 327 -15.77 15.60 -3.63
CA ASP A 327 -16.45 16.12 -4.83
C ASP A 327 -15.73 17.24 -5.59
N GLY A 328 -16.20 17.47 -6.82
CA GLY A 328 -15.66 18.50 -7.70
C GLY A 328 -16.05 19.93 -7.30
N GLU A 329 -16.98 20.12 -6.37
CA GLU A 329 -17.25 21.44 -5.79
C GLU A 329 -16.17 21.79 -4.78
N GLU A 330 -15.74 20.85 -3.95
CA GLU A 330 -14.65 21.08 -3.03
C GLU A 330 -13.30 21.18 -3.74
N LEU A 331 -13.07 20.46 -4.85
CA LEU A 331 -11.87 20.66 -5.68
C LEU A 331 -11.83 22.09 -6.25
N ARG A 332 -12.98 22.62 -6.69
CA ARG A 332 -13.13 24.02 -7.09
C ARG A 332 -12.94 24.98 -5.92
N ALA A 333 -13.53 24.71 -4.75
CA ALA A 333 -13.35 25.51 -3.55
C ALA A 333 -11.89 25.52 -3.07
N TRP A 334 -11.18 24.42 -3.28
CA TRP A 334 -9.74 24.31 -3.03
C TRP A 334 -8.97 25.20 -3.99
N GLU A 335 -9.22 25.09 -5.30
CA GLU A 335 -8.65 25.97 -6.33
C GLU A 335 -8.90 27.46 -6.03
N GLU A 336 -10.13 27.80 -5.62
CA GLU A 336 -10.56 29.15 -5.30
C GLU A 336 -10.09 29.64 -3.92
N SER A 337 -9.61 28.74 -3.05
CA SER A 337 -9.25 29.08 -1.67
C SER A 337 -8.23 30.20 -1.62
N GLU A 338 -8.46 31.18 -0.74
CA GLU A 338 -7.56 32.32 -0.59
C GLU A 338 -6.14 31.87 -0.26
N VAL A 339 -5.97 30.77 0.48
CA VAL A 339 -4.66 30.18 0.77
C VAL A 339 -3.93 29.81 -0.52
N ILE A 340 -4.60 29.11 -1.44
CA ILE A 340 -4.01 28.72 -2.72
C ILE A 340 -3.77 29.96 -3.55
N ARG A 341 -4.78 30.83 -3.77
CA ARG A 341 -4.62 32.11 -4.50
C ARG A 341 -3.49 32.98 -3.95
N MET A 342 -3.38 33.14 -2.64
CA MET A 342 -2.31 33.94 -2.02
C MET A 342 -0.96 33.28 -2.15
N ALA A 343 -0.91 31.94 -2.09
CA ALA A 343 0.32 31.21 -2.33
C ALA A 343 0.75 31.32 -3.82
N PHE A 344 -0.21 31.31 -4.76
CA PHE A 344 -0.03 31.66 -6.18
C PHE A 344 0.53 33.09 -6.34
N MET A 345 -0.12 34.10 -5.75
CA MET A 345 0.31 35.50 -5.83
C MET A 345 1.71 35.72 -5.22
N LYS A 346 2.00 35.10 -4.06
CA LYS A 346 3.32 35.19 -3.43
C LYS A 346 4.40 34.51 -4.26
N SER A 347 4.12 33.36 -4.86
CA SER A 347 5.05 32.66 -5.76
C SER A 347 5.36 33.47 -7.02
N ALA A 348 4.36 34.17 -7.56
CA ALA A 348 4.54 35.09 -8.69
C ALA A 348 5.40 36.30 -8.31
N ARG A 349 5.14 36.94 -7.16
CA ARG A 349 5.91 38.11 -6.69
C ARG A 349 7.35 37.79 -6.29
N CYS A 350 7.63 36.59 -5.77
CA CYS A 350 8.99 36.18 -5.45
C CYS A 350 9.91 36.12 -6.69
N ARG A 351 9.35 35.89 -7.90
CA ARG A 351 10.14 35.95 -9.14
C ARG A 351 10.62 37.35 -9.49
N GLU A 352 9.92 38.40 -9.05
CA GLU A 352 10.30 39.79 -9.31
C GLU A 352 11.39 40.29 -8.35
N ARG A 353 11.57 39.64 -7.19
CA ARG A 353 12.54 40.08 -6.16
C ARG A 353 13.88 39.35 -6.16
N THR A 354 14.03 38.25 -6.89
CA THR A 354 15.31 37.50 -6.99
C THR A 354 16.33 38.10 -7.96
N TYR A 355 16.19 39.37 -8.35
CA TYR A 355 17.21 40.05 -9.16
C TYR A 355 18.06 41.08 -8.39
N TYR A 356 17.71 41.45 -7.15
CA TYR A 356 18.52 42.36 -6.32
C TYR A 356 18.26 42.14 -4.83
N SER A 357 18.84 41.09 -4.26
CA SER A 357 18.96 40.97 -2.80
C SER A 357 20.34 40.41 -2.50
N GLU A 358 21.36 41.27 -2.62
CA GLU A 358 22.75 41.02 -2.24
C GLU A 358 22.93 40.78 -0.71
N ASP A 359 21.87 40.85 0.09
CA ASP A 359 21.98 40.84 1.57
C ASP A 359 21.52 39.54 2.26
N TYR A 360 21.45 38.40 1.56
CA TYR A 360 21.45 37.12 2.27
C TYR A 360 22.90 36.71 2.59
N TYR A 361 23.46 37.37 3.59
CA TYR A 361 24.56 36.82 4.39
C TYR A 361 24.09 35.47 4.94
N TYR A 362 24.46 34.40 4.24
CA TYR A 362 24.65 33.12 4.90
C TYR A 362 25.76 33.34 5.94
N SER A 363 25.44 33.13 7.20
CA SER A 363 26.48 32.87 8.20
C SER A 363 27.27 31.68 7.71
N GLU A 364 28.56 31.91 7.43
CA GLU A 364 29.57 30.87 7.32
C GLU A 364 29.65 30.18 8.69
N ASP A 365 28.77 29.20 8.91
CA ASP A 365 29.07 28.15 9.87
C ASP A 365 30.06 27.22 9.17
N GLU A 366 31.31 27.33 9.61
CA GLU A 366 32.43 26.47 9.32
C GLU A 366 32.11 25.02 9.73
N ASP A 367 31.57 24.24 8.80
CA ASP A 367 31.79 22.79 8.79
C ASP A 367 32.83 22.49 7.71
N THR A 368 34.08 22.44 8.17
CA THR A 368 35.22 21.83 7.48
C THR A 368 34.93 20.35 7.19
N GLU A 369 34.34 20.04 6.03
CA GLU A 369 34.52 18.75 5.39
C GLU A 369 35.69 18.82 4.41
N ARG A 370 36.82 18.32 4.92
CA ARG A 370 38.08 18.10 4.24
C ARG A 370 37.90 16.94 3.24
N GLY A 371 37.33 17.22 2.08
CA GLY A 371 37.39 16.31 0.92
C GLY A 371 38.77 16.39 0.27
N SER A 372 39.59 15.35 0.46
CA SER A 372 40.85 15.16 -0.26
C SER A 372 40.59 15.06 -1.76
N GLY A 373 40.89 16.13 -2.49
CA GLY A 373 41.04 16.05 -3.94
C GLY A 373 42.26 15.20 -4.27
N GLU A 374 42.04 14.05 -4.90
CA GLU A 374 43.09 13.40 -5.68
C GLU A 374 43.39 14.30 -6.88
N GLU A 375 44.58 14.89 -6.88
CA GLU A 375 45.15 15.56 -8.05
C GLU A 375 45.34 14.51 -9.15
N LEU A 376 44.65 14.71 -10.27
CA LEU A 376 44.96 13.98 -11.50
C LEU A 376 46.37 14.37 -11.96
N PRO A 377 47.22 13.42 -12.37
CA PRO A 377 48.58 13.71 -12.78
C PRO A 377 48.62 14.53 -14.07
N ASP A 378 49.50 15.54 -14.11
CA ASP A 378 49.82 16.32 -15.30
C ASP A 378 50.28 15.40 -16.44
N GLY A 379 49.43 15.29 -17.48
CA GLY A 379 49.70 14.45 -18.65
C GLY A 379 48.47 13.89 -19.37
N PHE A 380 47.25 14.25 -18.98
CA PHE A 380 46.06 13.81 -19.71
C PHE A 380 45.96 14.56 -21.05
N VAL A 381 46.38 13.89 -22.12
CA VAL A 381 46.27 14.34 -23.51
C VAL A 381 44.87 13.97 -23.99
N ASP A 382 44.08 14.98 -24.37
CA ASP A 382 42.81 14.78 -25.07
C ASP A 382 43.08 14.07 -26.40
N GLY A 383 42.78 12.78 -26.45
CA GLY A 383 42.78 11.99 -27.67
C GLY A 383 41.53 12.27 -28.48
N GLU A 384 41.71 12.78 -29.71
CA GLU A 384 40.66 12.88 -30.72
C GLU A 384 40.01 11.51 -30.94
N VAL A 385 38.71 11.42 -30.66
CA VAL A 385 37.90 10.25 -30.98
C VAL A 385 37.53 10.32 -32.47
N GLY A 386 38.18 9.46 -33.25
CA GLY A 386 37.82 9.20 -34.63
C GLY A 386 36.41 8.60 -34.73
N SER A 387 35.61 9.16 -35.63
CA SER A 387 34.36 8.58 -36.10
C SER A 387 34.66 7.40 -37.01
N GLU A 388 34.40 6.18 -36.55
CA GLU A 388 34.27 5.02 -37.44
C GLU A 388 32.79 4.79 -37.75
N GLU A 389 32.52 4.83 -39.06
CA GLU A 389 31.32 4.31 -39.71
C GLU A 389 31.26 2.79 -39.51
N GLU A 390 30.12 2.27 -39.07
CA GLU A 390 29.79 0.85 -39.26
C GLU A 390 28.55 0.75 -40.16
N ASP A 391 28.83 0.43 -41.43
CA ASP A 391 27.95 -0.39 -42.26
C ASP A 391 27.95 -1.82 -41.67
N TYR A 392 26.77 -2.36 -41.31
CA TYR A 392 26.28 -3.72 -41.65
C TYR A 392 24.85 -3.96 -41.13
#